data_AF-A6JK39-F1
#
_entry.id   AF-A6JK39-F1
#
_cell.length_a   1.000
_cell.length_b   1.000
_cell.length_c   1.000
_cell.angle_alpha   90.00
_cell.angle_beta   90.00
_cell.angle_gamma   90.00
#
_symmetry.space_group_name_H-M   'P 1'
#
loop_
_entity.id
_entity.type
_entity.pdbx_description
1 polymer ?
#
loop_
_entity_poly.entity_id
_entity_poly.type
_entity_poly.pdbx_seq_one_letter_code
_entity_poly.pdbx_strand_id
1 'polypeptide(L)'
;MLILCQAENRAVVYSNTREECSSALLRIQSSDKVTSIGLPTAPAYHVIEFELEVLSLPSAPAAVEDSSILGTPELHRKQKDSQRADHCMVTTDHKVSIDCPWSIYSTVIALTFSVPFRTAHSLLSAGTRKYVQVCVQNLSELDFELSDSNLEDKGHATDLRLVPLNTQSQQLIHSKQSVFFVWELTWTQEPPPPLHCRFSVGFSP
;
A
#
# COMPACT_ATOMS: atom_id res chain seq x y z
N MET A 1 7.23 3.53 4.76
CA MET A 1 8.22 2.93 5.69
C MET A 1 8.30 1.44 5.37
N LEU A 2 9.52 0.91 5.16
CA LEU A 2 9.70 -0.54 5.01
C LEU A 2 9.64 -1.24 6.36
N ILE A 3 8.91 -2.35 6.40
CA ILE A 3 8.79 -3.25 7.54
C ILE A 3 9.36 -4.60 7.12
N LEU A 4 10.25 -5.16 7.94
CA LEU A 4 10.71 -6.53 7.81
C LEU A 4 9.88 -7.39 8.76
N CYS A 5 9.21 -8.41 8.21
CA CYS A 5 8.05 -9.03 8.87
C CYS A 5 8.39 -10.22 9.74
N GLN A 6 9.54 -10.84 9.55
CA GLN A 6 9.92 -12.02 10.32
C GLN A 6 10.41 -11.64 11.71
N ALA A 7 9.87 -12.35 12.72
CA ALA A 7 10.25 -12.24 14.12
C ALA A 7 11.73 -12.61 14.35
N GLU A 8 12.30 -13.45 13.50
CA GLU A 8 13.72 -13.82 13.52
C GLU A 8 14.27 -13.82 12.08
N ASN A 9 14.76 -12.67 11.60
CA ASN A 9 15.49 -12.60 10.33
C ASN A 9 16.84 -13.33 10.49
N ARG A 10 16.89 -14.61 10.12
CA ARG A 10 18.07 -15.48 10.31
C ARG A 10 18.81 -15.72 8.99
N ALA A 11 20.10 -15.95 9.13
CA ALA A 11 20.97 -16.43 8.08
C ALA A 11 21.61 -17.75 8.51
N VAL A 12 21.71 -18.69 7.56
CA VAL A 12 22.37 -19.99 7.72
C VAL A 12 23.72 -19.94 7.02
N VAL A 13 24.75 -20.42 7.69
CA VAL A 13 26.12 -20.49 7.17
C VAL A 13 26.41 -21.94 6.83
N TYR A 14 26.73 -22.20 5.56
CA TYR A 14 27.14 -23.50 5.06
C TYR A 14 28.65 -23.52 4.76
N SER A 15 29.28 -24.66 4.97
CA SER A 15 30.63 -24.93 4.51
C SER A 15 30.71 -24.96 2.98
N ASN A 16 31.93 -25.04 2.45
CA ASN A 16 32.17 -25.27 1.03
C ASN A 16 31.63 -26.64 0.54
N THR A 17 31.40 -27.59 1.45
CA THR A 17 30.78 -28.90 1.16
C THR A 17 29.26 -28.89 1.31
N ARG A 18 28.65 -27.71 1.54
CA ARG A 18 27.19 -27.52 1.79
C ARG A 18 26.68 -28.12 3.10
N GLU A 19 27.56 -28.33 4.07
CA GLU A 19 27.15 -28.73 5.42
C GLU A 19 26.81 -27.50 6.26
N GLU A 20 25.66 -27.51 6.94
CA GLU A 20 25.28 -26.42 7.83
C GLU A 20 26.27 -26.32 8.99
N CYS A 21 26.93 -25.17 9.11
CA CYS A 21 27.91 -24.90 10.15
C CYS A 21 27.31 -24.11 11.31
N SER A 22 26.40 -23.19 11.01
CA SER A 22 25.78 -22.32 12.03
C SER A 22 24.56 -21.58 11.48
N SER A 23 23.73 -21.06 12.39
CA SER A 23 22.65 -20.15 12.04
C SER A 23 22.58 -18.99 13.04
N ALA A 24 22.51 -17.76 12.52
CA ALA A 24 22.62 -16.53 13.30
C ALA A 24 21.62 -15.46 12.84
N LEU A 25 21.28 -14.52 13.73
CA LEU A 25 20.41 -13.39 13.39
C LEU A 25 21.13 -12.36 12.52
N LEU A 26 20.41 -11.81 11.55
CA LEU A 26 20.84 -10.67 10.75
C LEU A 26 20.84 -9.40 11.60
N ARG A 27 21.84 -8.55 11.42
CA ARG A 27 21.88 -7.22 12.06
C ARG A 27 21.15 -6.23 11.16
N ILE A 28 19.97 -5.79 11.57
CA ILE A 28 19.14 -4.89 10.76
C ILE A 28 19.15 -3.50 11.38
N GLN A 29 19.41 -2.49 10.56
CA GLN A 29 19.30 -1.08 10.92
C GLN A 29 18.47 -0.37 9.85
N SER A 30 17.26 0.06 10.20
CA SER A 30 16.35 0.73 9.27
C SER A 30 16.35 2.24 9.45
N SER A 31 16.36 2.96 8.34
CA SER A 31 16.04 4.40 8.25
C SER A 31 14.89 4.61 7.25
N ASP A 32 14.45 5.86 7.09
CA ASP A 32 13.32 6.20 6.20
C ASP A 32 13.57 5.83 4.73
N LYS A 33 14.83 5.79 4.29
CA LYS A 33 15.19 5.59 2.87
C LYS A 33 16.09 4.39 2.61
N VAL A 34 16.78 3.92 3.65
CA VAL A 34 17.79 2.86 3.53
C VAL A 34 17.66 1.90 4.70
N THR A 35 17.65 0.61 4.41
CA THR A 35 17.79 -0.45 5.43
C THR A 35 19.13 -1.13 5.27
N SER A 36 19.99 -1.09 6.29
CA SER A 36 21.25 -1.82 6.32
C SER A 36 21.05 -3.20 6.95
N ILE A 37 21.62 -4.23 6.33
CA ILE A 37 21.56 -5.62 6.74
C ILE A 37 22.99 -6.14 6.84
N GLY A 38 23.47 -6.33 8.06
CA GLY A 38 24.74 -6.97 8.34
C GLY A 38 24.59 -8.48 8.40
N LEU A 39 25.29 -9.18 7.51
CA LEU A 39 25.39 -10.63 7.53
C LEU A 39 26.27 -11.10 8.71
N PRO A 40 26.04 -12.31 9.25
CA PRO A 40 26.87 -12.85 10.32
C PRO A 40 28.31 -13.08 9.85
N THR A 41 29.25 -13.06 10.79
CA THR A 41 30.64 -13.42 10.51
C THR A 41 30.74 -14.89 10.13
N ALA A 42 31.42 -15.19 9.04
CA ALA A 42 31.66 -16.55 8.59
C ALA A 42 33.08 -16.69 8.02
N PRO A 43 33.71 -17.88 8.09
CA PRO A 43 35.02 -18.09 7.51
C PRO A 43 34.99 -17.93 5.98
N ALA A 44 36.17 -17.74 5.37
CA ALA A 44 36.28 -17.70 3.91
C ALA A 44 35.73 -18.99 3.28
N TYR A 45 35.26 -18.89 2.03
CA TYR A 45 34.73 -20.01 1.24
C TYR A 45 33.46 -20.69 1.79
N HIS A 46 32.82 -20.10 2.79
CA HIS A 46 31.49 -20.49 3.26
C HIS A 46 30.41 -19.78 2.44
N VAL A 47 29.19 -20.30 2.49
CA VAL A 47 28.00 -19.71 1.87
C VAL A 47 27.07 -19.22 2.97
N ILE A 48 26.63 -17.97 2.90
CA ILE A 48 25.59 -17.43 3.78
C ILE A 48 24.28 -17.36 2.98
N GLU A 49 23.24 -18.04 3.45
CA GLU A 49 21.90 -18.01 2.87
C GLU A 49 20.92 -17.39 3.87
N PHE A 50 20.02 -16.55 3.37
CA PHE A 50 18.99 -15.90 4.18
C PHE A 50 17.80 -15.52 3.29
N GLU A 51 16.63 -15.36 3.91
CA GLU A 51 15.40 -14.94 3.25
C GLU A 51 14.87 -13.69 3.96
N LEU A 52 14.27 -12.76 3.21
CA LEU A 52 13.71 -11.53 3.73
C LEU A 52 12.28 -11.37 3.23
N GLU A 53 11.35 -11.24 4.17
CA GLU A 53 9.98 -10.83 3.88
C GLU A 53 9.82 -9.33 4.16
N VAL A 54 9.43 -8.59 3.14
CA VAL A 54 9.40 -7.12 3.15
C VAL A 54 7.99 -6.63 2.89
N LEU A 55 7.45 -5.82 3.80
CA LEU A 55 6.21 -5.09 3.62
C LEU A 55 6.49 -3.59 3.50
N SER A 56 5.80 -2.94 2.56
CA SER A 56 5.80 -1.48 2.43
C SER A 56 4.42 -0.96 2.79
N LEU A 57 4.35 -0.10 3.81
CA LEU A 57 3.13 0.67 4.07
C LEU A 57 3.13 1.90 3.16
N PRO A 58 2.11 2.04 2.28
CA PRO A 58 1.94 3.27 1.54
C PRO A 58 1.72 4.41 2.53
N SER A 59 2.48 5.50 2.37
CA SER A 59 2.23 6.73 3.11
C SER A 59 0.84 7.23 2.74
N ALA A 60 0.00 7.53 3.74
CA ALA A 60 -1.32 8.09 3.49
C ALA A 60 -1.18 9.32 2.56
N PRO A 61 -1.96 9.43 1.48
CA PRO A 61 -1.94 10.65 0.69
C PRO A 61 -2.36 11.78 1.63
N ALA A 62 -1.46 12.77 1.79
CA ALA A 62 -1.82 14.00 2.46
C ALA A 62 -3.09 14.52 1.78
N ALA A 63 -4.13 14.79 2.57
CA ALA A 63 -5.33 15.40 2.07
C ALA A 63 -4.91 16.61 1.23
N VAL A 64 -5.33 16.63 -0.04
CA VAL A 64 -5.27 17.84 -0.85
C VAL A 64 -6.23 18.80 -0.16
N GLU A 65 -5.73 19.55 0.81
CA GLU A 65 -6.43 20.72 1.33
C GLU A 65 -6.47 21.72 0.19
N ASP A 66 -7.61 21.74 -0.51
CA ASP A 66 -8.02 22.84 -1.36
C ASP A 66 -8.14 24.09 -0.48
N SER A 67 -7.03 24.78 -0.24
CA SER A 67 -7.02 26.11 0.34
C SER A 67 -7.49 27.10 -0.73
N SER A 68 -8.80 27.19 -0.90
CA SER A 68 -9.43 28.27 -1.66
C SER A 68 -9.34 29.57 -0.86
N ILE A 69 -8.29 30.37 -1.09
CA ILE A 69 -8.31 31.80 -0.78
C ILE A 69 -7.90 32.58 -2.03
N LEU A 70 -8.85 33.42 -2.44
CA LEU A 70 -8.87 34.36 -3.55
C LEU A 70 -7.80 35.46 -3.42
N GLY A 71 -7.03 35.70 -4.49
CA GLY A 71 -6.13 36.86 -4.65
C GLY A 71 -5.20 36.78 -5.87
N THR A 72 -5.59 37.46 -6.95
CA THR A 72 -5.02 37.62 -8.32
C THR A 72 -3.56 38.13 -8.42
N PRO A 73 -2.94 38.26 -9.63
CA PRO A 73 -2.47 37.26 -10.60
C PRO A 73 -0.92 37.24 -10.76
N GLU A 74 -0.43 36.35 -11.63
CA GLU A 74 0.91 36.28 -12.24
C GLU A 74 1.96 35.38 -11.56
N LEU A 75 2.16 34.17 -12.13
CA LEU A 75 3.43 33.88 -12.79
C LEU A 75 3.31 32.72 -13.78
N HIS A 76 4.03 32.90 -14.88
CA HIS A 76 4.11 32.08 -16.08
C HIS A 76 4.23 30.56 -15.93
N ARG A 77 3.54 29.89 -16.87
CA ARG A 77 3.97 28.70 -17.64
C ARG A 77 4.53 27.52 -16.83
N LYS A 78 3.65 26.59 -16.46
CA LYS A 78 3.87 25.14 -16.66
C LYS A 78 2.60 24.30 -16.48
N GLN A 79 1.53 24.67 -17.17
CA GLN A 79 0.31 23.86 -17.26
C GLN A 79 0.41 22.90 -18.45
N LYS A 80 1.27 21.86 -18.35
CA LYS A 80 1.26 20.75 -19.32
C LYS A 80 1.69 19.38 -18.78
N ASP A 81 2.02 19.24 -17.48
CA ASP A 81 2.36 17.93 -16.90
C ASP A 81 1.36 17.42 -15.84
N SER A 82 0.34 18.19 -15.46
CA SER A 82 -0.59 17.77 -14.40
C SER A 82 -1.45 16.57 -14.77
N GLN A 83 -1.82 16.41 -16.05
CA GLN A 83 -2.75 15.35 -16.48
C GLN A 83 -2.11 13.96 -16.57
N ARG A 84 -0.77 13.86 -16.62
CA ARG A 84 -0.07 12.57 -16.75
C ARG A 84 0.21 11.90 -15.42
N ALA A 85 0.20 12.67 -14.33
CA ALA A 85 0.39 12.16 -12.97
C ALA A 85 -0.84 11.39 -12.46
N ASP A 86 -2.05 11.69 -12.98
CA ASP A 86 -3.32 11.15 -12.45
C ASP A 86 -3.57 9.66 -12.74
N HIS A 87 -2.78 9.04 -13.62
CA HIS A 87 -2.99 7.66 -14.09
C HIS A 87 -1.79 6.74 -13.87
N CYS A 88 -0.78 7.16 -13.10
CA CYS A 88 0.39 6.33 -12.81
C CYS A 88 0.27 5.70 -11.41
N MET A 89 0.73 4.47 -11.27
CA MET A 89 0.89 3.84 -9.95
C MET A 89 1.78 4.71 -9.07
N VAL A 90 1.41 4.87 -7.81
CA VAL A 90 2.27 5.51 -6.81
C VAL A 90 3.38 4.52 -6.45
N THR A 91 4.62 4.89 -6.74
CA THR A 91 5.81 4.08 -6.45
C THR A 91 6.57 4.63 -5.27
N THR A 92 7.00 3.76 -4.36
CA THR A 92 7.92 4.08 -3.27
C THR A 92 9.20 3.28 -3.48
N ASP A 93 10.30 3.99 -3.71
CA ASP A 93 11.61 3.37 -3.81
C ASP A 93 12.26 3.26 -2.43
N HIS A 94 12.86 2.12 -2.16
CA HIS A 94 13.64 1.89 -0.94
C HIS A 94 14.93 1.17 -1.28
N LYS A 95 16.01 1.50 -0.58
CA LYS A 95 17.31 0.85 -0.79
C LYS A 95 17.63 -0.09 0.36
N VAL A 96 18.08 -1.29 0.05
CA VAL A 96 18.64 -2.22 1.02
C VAL A 96 20.14 -2.28 0.80
N SER A 97 20.91 -2.05 1.85
CA SER A 97 22.37 -2.19 1.87
C SER A 97 22.72 -3.47 2.59
N ILE A 98 23.51 -4.35 1.98
CA ILE A 98 23.95 -5.62 2.56
C ILE A 98 25.44 -5.54 2.86
N ASP A 99 25.79 -5.64 4.14
CA ASP A 99 27.16 -5.65 4.62
C ASP A 99 27.63 -7.10 4.73
N CYS A 100 28.45 -7.52 3.77
CA CYS A 100 28.99 -8.87 3.67
C CYS A 100 30.35 -8.97 4.40
N PRO A 101 30.58 -9.98 5.26
CA PRO A 101 31.80 -10.08 6.07
C PRO A 101 33.09 -10.24 5.24
N TRP A 102 32.98 -10.69 3.99
CA TRP A 102 34.12 -10.89 3.09
C TRP A 102 34.36 -9.71 2.14
N SER A 103 33.52 -8.67 2.21
CA SER A 103 33.59 -7.49 1.36
C SER A 103 33.89 -6.25 2.19
N ILE A 104 34.72 -5.37 1.64
CA ILE A 104 34.93 -4.02 2.20
C ILE A 104 33.89 -3.01 1.69
N TYR A 105 33.01 -3.42 0.78
CA TYR A 105 31.92 -2.63 0.23
C TYR A 105 30.57 -3.29 0.49
N SER A 106 29.57 -2.47 0.81
CA SER A 106 28.18 -2.91 0.92
C SER A 106 27.55 -3.11 -0.45
N THR A 107 26.75 -4.17 -0.61
CA THR A 107 25.96 -4.39 -1.81
C THR A 107 24.62 -3.68 -1.69
N VAL A 108 24.29 -2.80 -2.64
CA VAL A 108 23.03 -2.04 -2.60
C VAL A 108 22.02 -2.64 -3.56
N ILE A 109 20.84 -2.97 -3.04
CA ILE A 109 19.68 -3.47 -3.78
C ILE A 109 18.60 -2.38 -3.75
N ALA A 110 18.08 -2.01 -4.92
CA ALA A 110 16.93 -1.12 -5.03
C ALA A 110 15.64 -1.94 -5.07
N LEU A 111 14.68 -1.57 -4.23
CA LEU A 111 13.33 -2.13 -4.19
C LEU A 111 12.34 -1.03 -4.57
N THR A 112 11.37 -1.35 -5.43
CA THR A 112 10.32 -0.43 -5.84
C THR A 112 8.97 -1.05 -5.50
N PHE A 113 8.21 -0.37 -4.64
CA PHE A 113 6.88 -0.78 -4.19
C PHE A 113 5.83 0.06 -4.90
N SER A 114 4.94 -0.58 -5.64
CA SER A 114 3.94 0.12 -6.44
C SER A 114 2.56 -0.16 -5.90
N VAL A 115 1.78 0.89 -5.61
CA VAL A 115 0.36 0.75 -5.22
C VAL A 115 -0.46 0.53 -6.49
N PRO A 116 -1.09 -0.65 -6.66
CA PRO A 116 -1.73 -1.02 -7.93
C PRO A 116 -3.11 -0.40 -8.13
N PHE A 117 -3.71 0.17 -7.07
CA PHE A 117 -5.07 0.69 -7.13
C PHE A 117 -5.14 2.19 -6.85
N ARG A 118 -6.10 2.83 -7.53
CA ARG A 118 -6.63 4.14 -7.16
C ARG A 118 -8.06 3.97 -6.65
N THR A 119 -8.38 4.62 -5.55
CA THR A 119 -9.72 4.60 -4.96
C THR A 119 -10.36 5.98 -5.00
N ALA A 120 -11.63 6.07 -5.40
CA ALA A 120 -12.42 7.30 -5.35
C ALA A 120 -13.75 7.04 -4.67
N HIS A 121 -14.16 7.96 -3.78
CA HIS A 121 -15.43 7.89 -3.06
C HIS A 121 -16.39 8.93 -3.62
N SER A 122 -17.66 8.58 -3.74
CA SER A 122 -18.71 9.49 -4.19
C SER A 122 -20.00 9.25 -3.40
N LEU A 123 -20.65 10.34 -3.00
CA LEU A 123 -21.97 10.30 -2.39
C LEU A 123 -23.01 10.57 -3.48
N LEU A 124 -23.83 9.56 -3.79
CA LEU A 124 -24.89 9.64 -4.78
C LEU A 124 -26.24 9.88 -4.10
N SER A 125 -27.14 10.55 -4.81
CA SER A 125 -28.51 10.81 -4.35
C SER A 125 -29.52 10.41 -5.41
N ALA A 126 -30.57 9.71 -5.01
CA ALA A 126 -31.74 9.45 -5.85
C ALA A 126 -33.01 9.73 -5.05
N GLY A 127 -33.59 10.92 -5.24
CA GLY A 127 -34.68 11.42 -4.41
C GLY A 127 -34.25 11.54 -2.94
N THR A 128 -34.97 10.86 -2.06
CA THR A 128 -34.68 10.84 -0.61
C THR A 128 -33.56 9.86 -0.23
N ARG A 129 -33.19 8.93 -1.12
CA ARG A 129 -32.17 7.92 -0.85
C ARG A 129 -30.76 8.47 -1.09
N LYS A 130 -29.80 7.93 -0.35
CA LYS A 130 -28.38 8.28 -0.42
C LYS A 130 -27.57 6.99 -0.60
N TYR A 131 -26.50 7.07 -1.37
CA TYR A 131 -25.62 5.94 -1.61
C TYR A 131 -24.17 6.37 -1.54
N VAL A 132 -23.30 5.52 -0.99
CA VAL A 132 -21.85 5.66 -1.13
C VAL A 132 -21.41 4.73 -2.23
N GLN A 133 -20.75 5.29 -3.24
CA GLN A 133 -20.06 4.55 -4.27
C GLN A 133 -18.55 4.66 -4.04
N VAL A 134 -17.86 3.51 -4.08
CA VAL A 134 -16.42 3.41 -4.07
C VAL A 134 -15.97 2.84 -5.41
N CYS A 135 -15.20 3.61 -6.16
CA CYS A 135 -14.55 3.15 -7.38
C CYS A 135 -13.13 2.68 -7.03
N VAL A 136 -12.81 1.43 -7.39
CA VAL A 136 -11.46 0.88 -7.34
C VAL A 136 -10.98 0.71 -8.76
N GLN A 137 -9.93 1.44 -9.14
CA GLN A 137 -9.31 1.38 -10.46
C GLN A 137 -7.97 0.66 -10.38
N ASN A 138 -7.77 -0.35 -11.21
CA ASN A 138 -6.48 -1.02 -11.39
C ASN A 138 -5.59 -0.18 -12.31
N LEU A 139 -4.46 0.28 -11.80
CA LEU A 139 -3.46 1.07 -12.53
C LEU A 139 -2.30 0.21 -13.05
N SER A 140 -2.26 -1.07 -12.68
CA SER A 140 -1.20 -1.99 -13.08
C SER A 140 -1.54 -2.71 -14.40
N GLU A 141 -0.56 -3.42 -14.94
CA GLU A 141 -0.75 -4.34 -16.08
C GLU A 141 -1.16 -5.76 -15.65
N LEU A 142 -1.20 -6.03 -14.34
CA LEU A 142 -1.66 -7.31 -13.79
C LEU A 142 -3.16 -7.27 -13.58
N ASP A 143 -3.79 -8.43 -13.64
CA ASP A 143 -5.16 -8.62 -13.19
C ASP A 143 -5.15 -8.97 -11.70
N PHE A 144 -6.23 -8.66 -10.99
CA PHE A 144 -6.35 -8.99 -9.57
C PHE A 144 -7.73 -9.55 -9.24
N GLU A 145 -7.78 -10.49 -8.31
CA GLU A 145 -9.00 -10.90 -7.64
C GLU A 145 -9.19 -10.04 -6.37
N LEU A 146 -10.30 -9.29 -6.34
CA LEU A 146 -10.74 -8.53 -5.18
C LEU A 146 -11.64 -9.39 -4.31
N SER A 147 -11.44 -9.33 -3.00
CA SER A 147 -12.23 -10.09 -2.02
C SER A 147 -12.59 -9.26 -0.79
N ASP A 148 -13.62 -9.71 -0.06
CA ASP A 148 -14.00 -9.17 1.26
C ASP A 148 -14.18 -7.64 1.28
N SER A 149 -14.79 -7.08 0.23
CA SER A 149 -15.07 -5.64 0.16
C SER A 149 -16.01 -5.22 1.29
N ASN A 150 -15.58 -4.24 2.10
CA ASN A 150 -16.33 -3.78 3.25
C ASN A 150 -16.28 -2.26 3.37
N LEU A 151 -17.39 -1.67 3.83
CA LEU A 151 -17.51 -0.26 4.15
C LEU A 151 -18.07 -0.13 5.56
N GLU A 152 -17.22 0.32 6.49
CA GLU A 152 -17.57 0.46 7.90
C GLU A 152 -17.74 1.94 8.26
N ASP A 153 -18.71 2.28 9.11
CA ASP A 153 -18.75 3.58 9.77
C ASP A 153 -17.92 3.55 11.06
N LYS A 154 -16.90 4.41 11.15
CA LYS A 154 -16.07 4.60 12.35
C LYS A 154 -16.66 5.60 13.33
N GLY A 155 -17.70 6.33 12.95
CA GLY A 155 -18.39 7.30 13.82
C GLY A 155 -19.21 6.66 14.94
N HIS A 156 -19.39 5.33 14.93
CA HIS A 156 -20.23 4.58 15.86
C HIS A 156 -21.67 5.12 15.95
N ALA A 157 -22.17 5.74 14.89
CA ALA A 157 -23.54 6.23 14.87
C ALA A 157 -24.50 5.03 14.83
N THR A 158 -25.20 4.75 15.93
CA THR A 158 -26.16 3.63 16.03
C THR A 158 -27.32 3.74 15.05
N ASP A 159 -27.60 4.97 14.63
CA ASP A 159 -28.73 5.32 13.79
C ASP A 159 -28.41 5.31 12.30
N LEU A 160 -27.14 5.07 11.91
CA LEU A 160 -26.70 4.98 10.53
C LEU A 160 -26.45 3.51 10.16
N ARG A 161 -26.94 3.08 9.00
CA ARG A 161 -26.64 1.76 8.43
C ARG A 161 -26.18 1.89 6.99
N LEU A 162 -25.15 1.12 6.67
CA LEU A 162 -24.59 0.95 5.33
C LEU A 162 -25.01 -0.42 4.80
N VAL A 163 -25.94 -0.43 3.85
CA VAL A 163 -26.48 -1.67 3.27
C VAL A 163 -25.78 -1.94 1.94
N PRO A 164 -24.97 -3.01 1.81
CA PRO A 164 -24.29 -3.31 0.55
C PRO A 164 -25.30 -3.68 -0.55
N LEU A 165 -25.11 -3.15 -1.75
CA LEU A 165 -25.98 -3.43 -2.90
C LEU A 165 -25.35 -4.35 -3.95
N ASN A 166 -24.02 -4.35 -4.08
CA ASN A 166 -23.32 -5.09 -5.14
C ASN A 166 -21.95 -5.64 -4.71
N THR A 167 -21.79 -5.98 -3.44
CA THR A 167 -20.59 -6.65 -2.93
C THR A 167 -20.67 -8.15 -3.22
N GLN A 168 -20.13 -8.57 -4.37
CA GLN A 168 -19.81 -9.99 -4.57
C GLN A 168 -18.61 -10.36 -3.69
N SER A 169 -18.56 -11.62 -3.23
CA SER A 169 -17.45 -12.10 -2.39
C SER A 169 -16.10 -12.03 -3.09
N GLN A 170 -16.11 -12.22 -4.41
CA GLN A 170 -14.93 -12.22 -5.27
C GLN A 170 -15.24 -11.47 -6.56
N GLN A 171 -14.34 -10.56 -6.98
CA GLN A 171 -14.47 -9.79 -8.21
C GLN A 171 -13.12 -9.69 -8.92
N LEU A 172 -13.05 -10.14 -10.17
CA LEU A 172 -11.87 -9.97 -11.00
C LEU A 172 -11.83 -8.55 -11.58
N ILE A 173 -10.71 -7.85 -11.38
CA ILE A 173 -10.43 -6.55 -11.97
C ILE A 173 -9.24 -6.66 -12.92
N HIS A 174 -9.48 -6.45 -14.21
CA HIS A 174 -8.39 -6.53 -15.19
C HIS A 174 -7.55 -5.25 -15.22
N SER A 175 -6.39 -5.31 -15.88
CA SER A 175 -5.55 -4.14 -16.18
C SER A 175 -6.37 -2.96 -16.68
N LYS A 176 -6.13 -1.78 -16.08
CA LYS A 176 -6.77 -0.49 -16.42
C LYS A 176 -8.29 -0.43 -16.23
N GLN A 177 -8.92 -1.46 -15.67
CA GLN A 177 -10.36 -1.46 -15.40
C GLN A 177 -10.71 -0.79 -14.07
N SER A 178 -12.00 -0.52 -13.90
CA SER A 178 -12.59 0.00 -12.68
C SER A 178 -13.74 -0.89 -12.24
N VAL A 179 -13.80 -1.16 -10.95
CA VAL A 179 -14.89 -1.85 -10.27
C VAL A 179 -15.54 -0.88 -9.30
N PHE A 180 -16.86 -0.93 -9.21
CA PHE A 180 -17.64 -0.04 -8.36
C PHE A 180 -18.35 -0.85 -7.28
N PHE A 181 -18.19 -0.42 -6.04
CA PHE A 181 -18.91 -0.95 -4.90
C PHE A 181 -19.87 0.10 -4.37
N VAL A 182 -21.10 -0.29 -4.04
CA VAL A 182 -22.19 0.60 -3.70
C VAL A 182 -22.88 0.14 -2.43
N TRP A 183 -23.09 1.09 -1.52
CA TRP A 183 -23.88 0.92 -0.30
C TRP A 183 -25.01 1.93 -0.27
N GLU A 184 -26.22 1.50 0.08
CA GLU A 184 -27.31 2.38 0.45
C GLU A 184 -27.13 2.86 1.89
N LEU A 185 -27.33 4.16 2.10
CA LEU A 185 -27.30 4.78 3.42
C LEU A 185 -28.74 4.89 3.92
N THR A 186 -28.99 4.29 5.06
CA THR A 186 -30.27 4.41 5.77
C THR A 186 -30.03 4.98 7.15
N TRP A 187 -30.85 5.93 7.58
CA TRP A 187 -30.78 6.52 8.92
C TRP A 187 -32.17 6.68 9.53
N THR A 188 -32.23 6.77 10.87
CA THR A 188 -33.50 6.86 11.62
C THR A 188 -33.78 8.24 12.20
N GLN A 189 -32.75 9.06 12.47
CA GLN A 189 -32.90 10.41 13.04
C GLN A 189 -32.64 11.51 12.00
N GLU A 190 -33.43 12.58 12.04
CA GLU A 190 -33.18 13.80 11.27
C GLU A 190 -32.64 14.92 12.18
N PRO A 191 -31.52 15.57 11.82
CA PRO A 191 -30.71 15.39 10.62
C PRO A 191 -29.84 14.11 10.67
N PRO A 192 -29.41 13.57 9.50
CA PRO A 192 -28.54 12.41 9.46
C PRO A 192 -27.18 12.69 10.12
N PRO A 193 -26.55 11.69 10.78
CA PRO A 193 -25.25 11.84 11.39
C PRO A 193 -24.14 12.05 10.34
N PRO A 194 -23.00 12.65 10.74
CA PRO A 194 -21.84 12.77 9.86
C PRO A 194 -21.31 11.39 9.47
N LEU A 195 -20.84 11.27 8.22
CA LEU A 195 -20.29 10.01 7.70
C LEU A 195 -18.81 9.91 8.02
N HIS A 196 -18.40 8.85 8.73
CA HIS A 196 -17.00 8.53 8.92
C HIS A 196 -16.70 7.12 8.37
N CYS A 197 -16.86 6.97 7.06
CA CYS A 197 -16.70 5.68 6.41
C CYS A 197 -15.22 5.30 6.20
N ARG A 198 -14.90 4.01 6.42
CA ARG A 198 -13.64 3.38 6.03
C ARG A 198 -13.93 2.22 5.09
N PHE A 199 -13.38 2.30 3.88
CA PHE A 199 -13.42 1.21 2.92
C PHE A 199 -12.20 0.30 3.08
N SER A 200 -12.41 -1.01 2.92
CA SER A 200 -11.35 -2.01 2.86
C SER A 200 -11.71 -3.09 1.84
N VAL A 201 -10.69 -3.62 1.16
CA VAL A 201 -10.82 -4.73 0.22
C VAL A 201 -9.52 -5.53 0.21
N GLY A 202 -9.64 -6.86 0.18
CA GLY A 202 -8.52 -7.77 -0.04
C GLY A 202 -8.21 -7.88 -1.53
N PHE A 203 -6.95 -8.14 -1.88
CA PHE A 203 -6.56 -8.37 -3.26
C PHE A 203 -5.44 -9.39 -3.38
N SER A 204 -5.48 -10.18 -4.46
CA SER A 204 -4.40 -11.07 -4.87
C SER A 204 -4.23 -11.01 -6.39
N PRO A 205 -2.97 -11.03 -6.90
CA PRO A 205 -2.71 -11.14 -8.33
C PRO A 205 -3.12 -12.51 -8.88
#